data_AF-A0A7Z0LEY6-F1
#
_entry.id   AF-A0A7Z0LEY6-F1
#
_cell.length_a   1.000
_cell.length_b   1.000
_cell.length_c   1.000
_cell.angle_alpha   90.00
_cell.angle_beta   90.00
_cell.angle_gamma   90.00
#
_symmetry.space_group_name_H-M   'P 1'
#
loop_
_entity.id
_entity.type
_entity.pdbx_description
1 polymer ?
#
loop_
_entity_poly.entity_id
_entity_poly.type
_entity_poly.pdbx_seq_one_letter_code
_entity_poly.pdbx_strand_id
1 'polypeptide(L)'
;MKNKKFITSILLAMLITPITSLDTFANETKNISQLENTKNDIQLNTKVDNKDNVKVETTKIKENTTVTKISGDKVDNNTENIEEKASIKSNSINENNIDSDGDGIVDSKEKPNEIHSWNFSDRDALMFSWLSYLNDDYIKNILDENSKLVDNSKDKNKITMIKQELSSFWKVKKTYHYDNGFDAVIFETKSKNPNIKSNINVLAIAGTNGLSDIDDDLALFAGSNPKQATSVENLIDSLSLDPNKKNLYITGHSLGGYLSLRAHSYAFQKGYDFVKKSVTFNAPKVKGNIFNRKLKETEKIVDKLTRDGKSVHYKVNNDNVIPLVGFVKEAISVGNTAGKHSLSSFYEEQINNLGYFSIGTRQDITGKQYEYIANTTNKNSSNRFVKSVENIFKKLHLINEVSYI
;
A
#
# COMPACT_ATOMS: atom_id res chain seq x y z
N MET A 1 -38.46 -30.06 31.50
CA MET A 1 -38.31 -29.12 32.65
C MET A 1 -36.89 -29.24 33.20
N LYS A 2 -36.30 -28.12 33.68
CA LYS A 2 -35.09 -28.03 34.55
C LYS A 2 -33.81 -28.72 34.00
N ASN A 3 -32.76 -27.97 33.61
CA ASN A 3 -31.70 -27.39 34.45
C ASN A 3 -30.75 -28.42 35.10
N LYS A 4 -29.46 -28.13 35.36
CA LYS A 4 -28.41 -27.25 34.76
C LYS A 4 -27.15 -27.40 35.64
N LYS A 5 -25.95 -27.27 35.05
CA LYS A 5 -24.63 -27.03 35.71
C LYS A 5 -24.04 -28.13 36.62
N PHE A 6 -22.77 -28.43 36.36
CA PHE A 6 -21.74 -28.61 37.41
C PHE A 6 -20.39 -28.15 36.85
N ILE A 7 -19.81 -27.07 37.39
CA ILE A 7 -18.39 -26.68 37.31
C ILE A 7 -18.07 -25.98 38.64
N THR A 8 -16.90 -26.25 39.21
CA THR A 8 -16.52 -25.92 40.60
C THR A 8 -15.42 -24.84 40.65
N SER A 9 -15.22 -24.22 41.83
CA SER A 9 -14.30 -23.09 42.12
C SER A 9 -12.99 -23.52 42.84
N ILE A 10 -12.24 -22.57 43.46
CA ILE A 10 -10.89 -22.63 44.12
C ILE A 10 -9.75 -22.31 43.12
N LEU A 11 -8.79 -21.37 43.30
CA LEU A 11 -8.45 -20.31 44.30
C LEU A 11 -7.66 -19.18 43.53
N LEU A 12 -7.21 -17.95 43.94
CA LEU A 12 -6.58 -17.31 45.13
C LEU A 12 -5.25 -17.94 45.61
N ALA A 13 -4.14 -17.25 45.95
CA ALA A 13 -3.78 -15.82 46.16
C ALA A 13 -2.21 -15.67 46.09
N MET A 14 -1.41 -14.65 46.49
CA MET A 14 -1.55 -13.29 47.09
C MET A 14 -0.17 -12.53 47.18
N LEU A 15 -0.14 -11.22 47.58
CA LEU A 15 0.94 -10.43 48.27
C LEU A 15 2.26 -10.05 47.52
N ILE A 16 3.01 -8.93 47.75
CA ILE A 16 2.88 -7.57 48.40
C ILE A 16 3.92 -6.61 47.72
N THR A 17 3.63 -5.30 47.52
CA THR A 17 4.49 -4.09 47.77
C THR A 17 3.80 -2.79 47.26
N PRO A 18 4.20 -1.55 47.66
CA PRO A 18 3.20 -0.57 48.15
C PRO A 18 2.92 0.68 47.28
N ILE A 19 1.96 1.48 47.76
CA ILE A 19 1.40 2.71 47.19
C ILE A 19 2.37 3.91 47.29
N THR A 20 2.48 4.69 46.21
CA THR A 20 2.84 6.13 46.24
C THR A 20 2.08 6.91 45.14
N SER A 21 1.88 8.22 45.37
CA SER A 21 1.27 9.22 44.47
C SER A 21 -0.06 8.84 43.80
N LEU A 22 -1.18 9.22 44.44
CA LEU A 22 -2.50 9.24 43.80
C LEU A 22 -2.77 10.56 43.05
N ASP A 23 -1.94 11.58 43.30
CA ASP A 23 -2.17 12.97 42.91
C ASP A 23 -1.92 13.27 41.43
N THR A 24 -1.17 12.43 40.72
CA THR A 24 -0.82 12.65 39.30
C THR A 24 -2.05 12.58 38.39
N PHE A 25 -3.00 11.68 38.67
CA PHE A 25 -4.26 11.53 37.91
C PHE A 25 -5.27 12.67 38.14
N ALA A 26 -5.15 13.41 39.25
CA ALA A 26 -6.04 14.51 39.58
C ALA A 26 -5.79 15.79 38.74
N ASN A 27 -4.59 15.92 38.15
CA ASN A 27 -4.25 17.09 37.31
C ASN A 27 -4.56 16.87 35.81
N GLU A 28 -4.39 15.66 35.26
CA GLU A 28 -4.77 15.40 33.86
C GLU A 28 -6.29 15.51 33.63
N THR A 29 -7.09 15.01 34.57
CA THR A 29 -8.56 15.15 34.55
C THR A 29 -9.03 16.62 34.63
N LYS A 30 -8.21 17.51 35.20
CA LYS A 30 -8.48 18.96 35.26
C LYS A 30 -8.13 19.70 33.95
N ASN A 31 -7.15 19.20 33.18
CA ASN A 31 -6.86 19.71 31.85
C ASN A 31 -7.88 19.24 30.80
N ILE A 32 -8.36 17.98 30.89
CA ILE A 32 -9.40 17.45 29.98
C ILE A 32 -10.70 18.25 30.12
N SER A 33 -11.08 18.65 31.33
CA SER A 33 -12.25 19.49 31.60
C SER A 33 -12.09 20.97 31.20
N GLN A 34 -10.88 21.42 30.85
CA GLN A 34 -10.68 22.71 30.16
C GLN A 34 -10.74 22.57 28.63
N LEU A 35 -10.41 21.40 28.07
CA LEU A 35 -10.52 21.12 26.62
C LEU A 35 -11.95 20.82 26.15
N GLU A 36 -12.86 20.35 27.00
CA GLU A 36 -14.27 20.18 26.60
C GLU A 36 -15.03 21.51 26.46
N ASN A 37 -14.53 22.61 27.03
CA ASN A 37 -15.15 23.94 26.95
C ASN A 37 -14.88 24.69 25.63
N THR A 38 -14.07 24.15 24.70
CA THR A 38 -13.91 24.66 23.33
C THR A 38 -14.85 24.00 22.31
N LYS A 39 -15.87 23.25 22.73
CA LYS A 39 -17.01 22.83 21.88
C LYS A 39 -18.03 23.96 21.64
N ASN A 40 -17.58 25.15 21.26
CA ASN A 40 -18.44 26.24 20.80
C ASN A 40 -17.69 27.14 19.81
N ASP A 41 -17.61 26.69 18.54
CA ASP A 41 -17.47 27.61 17.39
C ASP A 41 -17.94 26.95 16.08
N ILE A 42 -19.12 26.32 16.12
CA ILE A 42 -19.90 26.11 14.89
C ILE A 42 -20.60 27.44 14.61
N GLN A 43 -20.03 28.27 13.73
CA GLN A 43 -20.71 29.48 13.28
C GLN A 43 -21.96 29.11 12.46
N LEU A 44 -23.13 29.16 13.09
CA LEU A 44 -24.43 29.05 12.42
C LEU A 44 -24.72 30.32 11.61
N ASN A 45 -24.14 30.41 10.40
CA ASN A 45 -24.56 31.38 9.39
C ASN A 45 -25.87 30.92 8.72
N THR A 46 -26.97 30.94 9.48
CA THR A 46 -28.33 30.70 8.96
C THR A 46 -28.79 31.88 8.11
N LYS A 47 -28.58 31.79 6.79
CA LYS A 47 -29.16 32.75 5.83
C LYS A 47 -30.57 32.30 5.45
N VAL A 48 -31.56 33.09 5.85
CA VAL A 48 -32.99 32.86 5.54
C VAL A 48 -33.42 33.82 4.44
N ASP A 49 -33.36 33.36 3.19
CA ASP A 49 -33.87 34.11 2.04
C ASP A 49 -35.39 33.88 1.89
N ASN A 50 -36.19 34.69 2.59
CA ASN A 50 -37.65 34.65 2.48
C ASN A 50 -38.11 35.18 1.11
N LYS A 51 -38.36 34.26 0.18
CA LYS A 51 -39.31 34.45 -0.92
C LYS A 51 -40.30 33.28 -0.95
N ASP A 52 -41.57 33.62 -1.11
CA ASP A 52 -42.64 32.73 -1.56
C ASP A 52 -42.84 31.43 -0.73
N ASN A 53 -43.03 31.58 0.58
CA ASN A 53 -43.53 30.57 1.54
C ASN A 53 -42.76 29.23 1.67
N VAL A 54 -41.65 29.05 0.98
CA VAL A 54 -40.81 27.83 1.07
C VAL A 54 -39.67 28.06 2.07
N LYS A 55 -39.70 27.36 3.21
CA LYS A 55 -38.61 27.44 4.20
C LYS A 55 -37.48 26.50 3.81
N VAL A 56 -36.30 27.06 3.53
CA VAL A 56 -35.08 26.32 3.15
C VAL A 56 -34.05 26.42 4.28
N GLU A 57 -33.68 25.29 4.87
CA GLU A 57 -32.69 25.20 5.94
C GLU A 57 -31.47 24.40 5.46
N THR A 58 -30.32 25.06 5.31
CA THR A 58 -29.06 24.40 4.89
C THR A 58 -28.10 24.26 6.06
N THR A 59 -27.77 23.02 6.41
CA THR A 59 -26.86 22.68 7.51
C THR A 59 -25.52 22.18 6.96
N LYS A 60 -24.42 22.80 7.37
CA LYS A 60 -23.06 22.36 7.05
C LYS A 60 -22.56 21.37 8.11
N ILE A 61 -22.20 20.16 7.69
CA ILE A 61 -21.89 19.02 8.59
C ILE A 61 -20.38 18.71 8.62
N LYS A 62 -19.67 19.03 7.52
CA LYS A 62 -18.21 19.06 7.40
C LYS A 62 -17.82 20.17 6.41
N GLU A 63 -16.53 20.49 6.30
CA GLU A 63 -16.02 21.53 5.39
C GLU A 63 -16.56 21.40 3.95
N ASN A 64 -16.68 20.16 3.45
CA ASN A 64 -17.16 19.83 2.11
C ASN A 64 -18.49 19.03 2.15
N THR A 65 -19.41 19.33 3.08
CA THR A 65 -20.72 18.65 3.14
C THR A 65 -21.82 19.54 3.69
N THR A 66 -22.83 19.83 2.85
CA THR A 66 -24.06 20.55 3.21
C THR A 66 -25.28 19.69 2.94
N VAL A 67 -26.25 19.70 3.85
CA VAL A 67 -27.57 19.09 3.67
C VAL A 67 -28.62 20.20 3.72
N THR A 68 -29.47 20.27 2.69
CA THR A 68 -30.54 21.25 2.59
C THR A 68 -31.88 20.57 2.80
N LYS A 69 -32.64 21.02 3.80
CA LYS A 69 -34.02 20.61 4.05
C LYS A 69 -34.97 21.69 3.52
N ILE A 70 -36.07 21.27 2.93
CA ILE A 70 -37.13 22.15 2.43
C ILE A 70 -38.44 21.75 3.12
N SER A 71 -39.22 22.74 3.56
CA SER A 71 -40.53 22.51 4.19
C SER A 71 -41.44 23.73 4.04
N GLY A 72 -42.73 23.49 3.79
CA GLY A 72 -43.77 24.52 3.79
C GLY A 72 -45.15 23.88 3.92
N ASP A 73 -46.05 24.53 4.67
CA ASP A 73 -47.40 24.05 4.91
C ASP A 73 -48.41 24.76 4.01
N LYS A 74 -48.96 24.04 3.01
CA LYS A 74 -50.42 23.82 2.91
C LYS A 74 -50.82 22.85 1.80
N VAL A 75 -51.99 22.25 2.03
CA VAL A 75 -52.71 21.38 1.10
C VAL A 75 -53.50 22.22 0.10
N ASP A 76 -53.49 21.81 -1.16
CA ASP A 76 -54.67 21.92 -2.02
C ASP A 76 -54.81 20.63 -2.84
N ASN A 77 -56.04 20.17 -3.06
CA ASN A 77 -56.32 18.83 -3.57
C ASN A 77 -56.40 18.80 -5.11
N ASN A 78 -55.37 18.29 -5.78
CA ASN A 78 -55.51 17.54 -7.03
C ASN A 78 -54.29 16.63 -7.27
N THR A 79 -54.53 15.45 -7.84
CA THR A 79 -53.51 14.40 -8.01
C THR A 79 -52.58 14.64 -9.19
N GLU A 80 -51.28 14.69 -8.91
CA GLU A 80 -50.28 14.00 -9.73
C GLU A 80 -49.06 13.60 -8.87
N ASN A 81 -48.36 12.54 -9.25
CA ASN A 81 -47.31 11.94 -8.41
C ASN A 81 -46.05 12.81 -8.36
N ILE A 82 -45.89 13.58 -7.27
CA ILE A 82 -44.58 14.04 -6.83
C ILE A 82 -43.86 12.86 -6.15
N GLU A 83 -43.45 11.87 -6.94
CA GLU A 83 -42.40 10.96 -6.49
C GLU A 83 -41.15 11.77 -6.18
N GLU A 84 -40.51 11.43 -5.05
CA GLU A 84 -39.47 12.24 -4.43
C GLU A 84 -38.21 12.30 -5.30
N LYS A 85 -38.15 13.26 -6.22
CA LYS A 85 -36.91 13.71 -6.89
C LYS A 85 -36.04 14.48 -5.89
N ALA A 86 -35.64 13.78 -4.84
CA ALA A 86 -34.41 14.02 -4.09
C ALA A 86 -33.25 13.87 -5.08
N SER A 87 -33.03 14.91 -5.88
CA SER A 87 -31.86 15.04 -6.72
C SER A 87 -30.66 15.15 -5.80
N ILE A 88 -30.07 13.99 -5.48
CA ILE A 88 -28.71 13.89 -5.00
C ILE A 88 -27.88 14.50 -6.11
N LYS A 89 -27.63 15.81 -6.00
CA LYS A 89 -26.62 16.50 -6.76
C LYS A 89 -25.32 15.91 -6.25
N SER A 90 -24.89 14.83 -6.92
CA SER A 90 -23.70 14.09 -6.59
C SER A 90 -22.59 15.11 -6.38
N ASN A 91 -21.85 14.97 -5.27
CA ASN A 91 -20.67 15.79 -5.06
C ASN A 91 -19.86 15.68 -6.35
N SER A 92 -19.69 16.80 -7.05
CA SER A 92 -18.69 16.92 -8.09
C SER A 92 -17.38 16.57 -7.39
N ILE A 93 -16.87 15.36 -7.66
CA ILE A 93 -15.54 14.96 -7.24
C ILE A 93 -14.66 16.08 -7.77
N ASN A 94 -13.99 16.80 -6.88
CA ASN A 94 -13.25 17.99 -7.27
C ASN A 94 -12.11 17.48 -8.16
N GLU A 95 -12.28 17.59 -9.48
CA GLU A 95 -11.54 16.80 -10.48
C GLU A 95 -10.02 16.99 -10.35
N ASN A 96 -9.63 18.16 -9.84
CA ASN A 96 -8.30 18.55 -9.37
C ASN A 96 -7.63 17.58 -8.36
N ASN A 97 -8.35 16.65 -7.74
CA ASN A 97 -7.86 15.70 -6.73
C ASN A 97 -8.12 14.22 -7.10
N ILE A 98 -8.42 13.91 -8.36
CA ILE A 98 -8.49 12.52 -8.83
C ILE A 98 -7.07 11.97 -9.00
N ASP A 99 -6.86 10.72 -8.57
CA ASP A 99 -5.71 9.87 -8.87
C ASP A 99 -6.30 8.73 -9.70
N SER A 100 -6.15 8.80 -11.03
CA SER A 100 -6.97 8.02 -11.97
C SER A 100 -6.45 6.60 -12.21
N ASP A 101 -5.14 6.40 -12.18
CA ASP A 101 -4.50 5.10 -12.34
C ASP A 101 -4.00 4.46 -11.03
N GLY A 102 -4.03 5.20 -9.93
CA GLY A 102 -3.76 4.72 -8.59
C GLY A 102 -2.32 4.81 -8.12
N ASP A 103 -1.39 5.46 -8.84
CA ASP A 103 0.03 5.50 -8.47
C ASP A 103 0.37 6.35 -7.22
N GLY A 104 -0.59 7.16 -6.75
CA GLY A 104 -0.47 8.04 -5.59
C GLY A 104 -0.35 9.52 -5.93
N ILE A 105 0.00 9.87 -7.17
CA ILE A 105 -0.03 11.25 -7.70
C ILE A 105 -1.45 11.54 -8.19
N VAL A 106 -1.94 12.76 -7.96
CA VAL A 106 -3.21 13.21 -8.55
C VAL A 106 -2.99 13.74 -9.96
N ASP A 107 -3.90 13.44 -10.89
CA ASP A 107 -3.85 13.75 -12.32
C ASP A 107 -3.46 15.23 -12.60
N SER A 108 -3.89 16.15 -11.71
CA SER A 108 -3.64 17.60 -11.77
C SER A 108 -2.19 18.02 -11.49
N LYS A 109 -1.34 17.11 -11.02
CA LYS A 109 0.09 17.33 -10.70
C LYS A 109 1.03 16.53 -11.60
N GLU A 110 0.49 15.67 -12.45
CA GLU A 110 1.25 14.91 -13.43
C GLU A 110 1.62 15.73 -14.67
N LYS A 111 2.52 15.20 -15.51
CA LYS A 111 2.72 15.72 -16.86
C LYS A 111 1.62 15.16 -17.78
N PRO A 112 1.15 15.89 -18.81
CA PRO A 112 0.06 15.44 -19.69
C PRO A 112 0.26 14.08 -20.40
N ASN A 113 1.49 13.59 -20.51
CA ASN A 113 1.82 12.27 -21.06
C ASN A 113 1.84 11.13 -20.02
N GLU A 114 1.95 11.48 -18.73
CA GLU A 114 1.94 10.56 -17.60
C GLU A 114 0.50 10.23 -17.17
N ILE A 115 -0.43 11.21 -17.24
CA ILE A 115 -1.85 11.03 -16.83
C ILE A 115 -2.48 9.74 -17.34
N HIS A 116 -3.04 8.97 -16.42
CA HIS A 116 -3.61 7.63 -16.61
C HIS A 116 -2.56 6.56 -17.06
N SER A 117 -1.33 6.58 -16.57
CA SER A 117 -0.23 5.67 -16.96
C SER A 117 0.87 5.42 -15.90
N TRP A 118 0.48 5.12 -14.65
CA TRP A 118 1.28 4.62 -13.52
C TRP A 118 2.78 4.93 -13.56
N ASN A 119 3.18 5.98 -12.85
CA ASN A 119 4.56 6.43 -12.73
C ASN A 119 5.36 5.53 -11.78
N PHE A 120 5.88 4.41 -12.31
CA PHE A 120 6.53 3.36 -11.51
C PHE A 120 7.63 3.89 -10.58
N SER A 121 7.37 3.74 -9.28
CA SER A 121 8.16 4.31 -8.20
C SER A 121 9.05 3.28 -7.49
N ASP A 122 10.01 3.76 -6.71
CA ASP A 122 10.86 2.89 -5.89
C ASP A 122 10.08 2.26 -4.72
N ARG A 123 8.93 2.86 -4.36
CA ARG A 123 7.91 2.29 -3.47
C ARG A 123 7.26 1.06 -4.11
N ASP A 124 6.83 1.15 -5.36
CA ASP A 124 6.24 0.02 -6.10
C ASP A 124 7.25 -1.11 -6.23
N ALA A 125 8.51 -0.79 -6.56
CA ALA A 125 9.59 -1.77 -6.61
C ALA A 125 9.77 -2.52 -5.28
N LEU A 126 9.73 -1.82 -4.15
CA LEU A 126 9.80 -2.43 -2.83
C LEU A 126 8.60 -3.36 -2.57
N MET A 127 7.38 -2.92 -2.89
CA MET A 127 6.16 -3.73 -2.76
C MET A 127 6.22 -5.00 -3.62
N PHE A 128 6.59 -4.91 -4.89
CA PHE A 128 6.70 -6.07 -5.78
C PHE A 128 7.86 -7.00 -5.40
N SER A 129 9.00 -6.46 -4.96
CA SER A 129 10.13 -7.28 -4.45
C SER A 129 9.79 -8.00 -3.14
N TRP A 130 8.81 -7.53 -2.36
CA TRP A 130 8.32 -8.28 -1.21
C TRP A 130 7.27 -9.33 -1.61
N LEU A 131 6.36 -8.99 -2.54
CA LEU A 131 5.37 -9.94 -3.05
C LEU A 131 6.01 -11.17 -3.70
N SER A 132 7.17 -11.05 -4.38
CA SER A 132 7.86 -12.20 -5.00
C SER A 132 8.37 -13.27 -4.03
N TYR A 133 8.39 -13.01 -2.71
CA TYR A 133 8.74 -14.00 -1.70
C TYR A 133 7.53 -14.80 -1.16
N LEU A 134 6.32 -14.48 -1.59
CA LEU A 134 5.08 -15.11 -1.13
C LEU A 134 4.65 -16.25 -2.05
N ASN A 135 3.77 -17.11 -1.56
CA ASN A 135 3.13 -18.12 -2.39
C ASN A 135 2.19 -17.48 -3.44
N ASP A 136 2.25 -17.98 -4.67
CA ASP A 136 1.40 -17.65 -5.81
C ASP A 136 -0.05 -17.29 -5.50
N ASP A 137 -0.78 -18.17 -4.79
CA ASP A 137 -2.20 -17.97 -4.52
C ASP A 137 -2.43 -16.92 -3.43
N TYR A 138 -1.46 -16.72 -2.54
CA TYR A 138 -1.49 -15.62 -1.58
C TYR A 138 -1.27 -14.26 -2.28
N ILE A 139 -0.35 -14.18 -3.25
CA ILE A 139 -0.16 -12.99 -4.10
C ILE A 139 -1.45 -12.64 -4.86
N LYS A 140 -2.09 -13.66 -5.47
CA LYS A 140 -3.37 -13.50 -6.19
C LYS A 140 -4.47 -12.97 -5.24
N ASN A 141 -4.57 -13.49 -4.02
CA ASN A 141 -5.54 -13.04 -3.01
C ASN A 141 -5.26 -11.62 -2.46
N ILE A 142 -4.00 -11.17 -2.44
CA ILE A 142 -3.68 -9.76 -2.13
C ILE A 142 -4.17 -8.87 -3.29
N LEU A 143 -3.85 -9.22 -4.54
CA LEU A 143 -4.11 -8.41 -5.74
C LEU A 143 -5.52 -8.55 -6.36
N ASP A 144 -6.41 -9.35 -5.77
CA ASP A 144 -7.85 -9.29 -6.04
C ASP A 144 -8.54 -8.28 -5.10
N GLU A 145 -9.01 -7.17 -5.64
CA GLU A 145 -9.79 -6.15 -4.92
C GLU A 145 -11.04 -6.70 -4.19
N ASN A 146 -11.61 -7.82 -4.66
CA ASN A 146 -12.82 -8.43 -4.09
C ASN A 146 -12.51 -9.40 -2.95
N SER A 147 -11.24 -9.83 -2.81
CA SER A 147 -10.81 -10.83 -1.86
C SER A 147 -10.93 -10.31 -0.43
N LYS A 148 -11.71 -11.03 0.38
CA LYS A 148 -11.95 -10.77 1.81
C LYS A 148 -10.77 -11.23 2.69
N LEU A 149 -9.54 -11.08 2.21
CA LEU A 149 -8.33 -11.47 2.90
C LEU A 149 -8.21 -10.71 4.23
N VAL A 150 -8.30 -11.45 5.34
CA VAL A 150 -7.95 -10.97 6.69
C VAL A 150 -6.66 -11.67 7.09
N ASP A 151 -5.56 -10.94 7.11
CA ASP A 151 -4.31 -11.44 7.69
C ASP A 151 -4.16 -11.00 9.16
N ASN A 152 -3.71 -11.93 9.98
CA ASN A 152 -3.42 -11.75 11.39
C ASN A 152 -1.92 -11.91 11.71
N SER A 153 -1.07 -12.07 10.68
CA SER A 153 0.38 -12.13 10.84
C SER A 153 0.98 -10.78 11.29
N LYS A 154 2.27 -10.78 11.62
CA LYS A 154 3.05 -9.55 11.89
C LYS A 154 3.07 -8.57 10.70
N ASP A 155 2.82 -9.04 9.47
CA ASP A 155 2.91 -8.28 8.23
C ASP A 155 1.55 -7.67 7.79
N LYS A 156 0.47 -7.88 8.56
CA LYS A 156 -0.91 -7.45 8.25
C LYS A 156 -1.05 -5.99 7.75
N ASN A 157 -0.26 -5.06 8.27
CA ASN A 157 -0.38 -3.63 7.98
C ASN A 157 0.22 -3.30 6.61
N LYS A 158 1.39 -3.88 6.30
CA LYS A 158 2.00 -3.87 4.97
C LYS A 158 1.09 -4.55 3.94
N ILE A 159 0.47 -5.68 4.29
CA ILE A 159 -0.49 -6.37 3.39
C ILE A 159 -1.73 -5.52 3.14
N THR A 160 -2.26 -4.87 4.18
CA THR A 160 -3.39 -3.93 4.06
C THR A 160 -3.05 -2.75 3.14
N MET A 161 -1.86 -2.16 3.30
CA MET A 161 -1.32 -1.10 2.46
C MET A 161 -1.16 -1.54 1.00
N ILE A 162 -0.43 -2.63 0.75
CA ILE A 162 -0.22 -3.19 -0.60
C ILE A 162 -1.54 -3.56 -1.28
N LYS A 163 -2.51 -4.07 -0.53
CA LYS A 163 -3.86 -4.34 -1.05
C LYS A 163 -4.58 -3.06 -1.47
N GLN A 164 -4.58 -2.03 -0.63
CA GLN A 164 -5.23 -0.75 -0.94
C GLN A 164 -4.55 -0.01 -2.10
N GLU A 165 -3.22 -0.07 -2.22
CA GLU A 165 -2.48 0.58 -3.29
C GLU A 165 -2.51 -0.16 -4.62
N LEU A 166 -2.45 -1.50 -4.64
CA LEU A 166 -2.23 -2.26 -5.87
C LEU A 166 -3.44 -3.07 -6.37
N SER A 167 -4.40 -3.45 -5.52
CA SER A 167 -5.33 -4.54 -5.87
C SER A 167 -6.40 -4.21 -6.94
N SER A 168 -6.75 -2.94 -7.18
CA SER A 168 -7.59 -2.57 -8.32
C SER A 168 -6.80 -2.36 -9.63
N PHE A 169 -5.50 -2.09 -9.54
CA PHE A 169 -4.68 -1.64 -10.67
C PHE A 169 -3.64 -2.66 -11.16
N TRP A 170 -3.39 -3.75 -10.41
CA TRP A 170 -2.39 -4.76 -10.75
C TRP A 170 -2.91 -6.19 -10.64
N LYS A 171 -2.24 -7.10 -11.37
CA LYS A 171 -2.42 -8.55 -11.31
C LYS A 171 -1.08 -9.27 -11.52
N VAL A 172 -1.03 -10.54 -11.17
CA VAL A 172 0.00 -11.46 -11.68
C VAL A 172 -0.28 -11.73 -13.16
N LYS A 173 0.72 -11.52 -14.03
CA LYS A 173 0.70 -11.98 -15.43
C LYS A 173 1.22 -13.42 -15.54
N LYS A 174 2.33 -13.73 -14.85
CA LYS A 174 2.94 -15.06 -14.82
C LYS A 174 3.92 -15.22 -13.65
N THR A 175 4.00 -16.42 -13.08
CA THR A 175 5.01 -16.86 -12.11
C THR A 175 5.99 -17.83 -12.76
N TYR A 176 7.19 -17.91 -12.20
CA TYR A 176 8.32 -18.70 -12.69
C TYR A 176 9.02 -19.34 -11.50
N HIS A 177 9.13 -20.67 -11.54
CA HIS A 177 9.85 -21.49 -10.58
C HIS A 177 10.69 -22.48 -11.39
N TYR A 178 12.00 -22.50 -11.18
CA TYR A 178 12.91 -23.42 -11.87
C TYR A 178 13.75 -24.22 -10.86
N ASP A 179 14.06 -25.47 -11.18
CA ASP A 179 14.79 -26.44 -10.35
C ASP A 179 16.20 -25.99 -9.91
N ASN A 180 16.72 -24.88 -10.46
CA ASN A 180 17.96 -24.25 -10.05
C ASN A 180 17.80 -23.14 -9.00
N GLY A 181 16.63 -23.02 -8.37
CA GLY A 181 16.32 -21.99 -7.37
C GLY A 181 16.24 -20.59 -7.99
N PHE A 182 15.62 -20.48 -9.17
CA PHE A 182 15.21 -19.20 -9.76
C PHE A 182 13.69 -19.05 -9.61
N ASP A 183 13.29 -18.09 -8.78
CA ASP A 183 11.90 -17.75 -8.50
C ASP A 183 11.63 -16.29 -8.89
N ALA A 184 10.61 -16.07 -9.71
CA ALA A 184 10.24 -14.74 -10.17
C ALA A 184 8.75 -14.58 -10.51
N VAL A 185 8.24 -13.37 -10.35
CA VAL A 185 6.85 -12.99 -10.65
C VAL A 185 6.84 -11.82 -11.61
N ILE A 186 6.08 -11.94 -12.70
CA ILE A 186 5.74 -10.81 -13.57
C ILE A 186 4.36 -10.30 -13.18
N PHE A 187 4.31 -9.08 -12.68
CA PHE A 187 3.10 -8.29 -12.47
C PHE A 187 2.78 -7.47 -13.72
N GLU A 188 1.50 -7.21 -13.95
CA GLU A 188 1.00 -6.41 -15.07
C GLU A 188 -0.10 -5.46 -14.59
N THR A 189 -0.02 -4.22 -15.05
CA THR A 189 -1.07 -3.20 -14.89
C THR A 189 -2.40 -3.68 -15.50
N LYS A 190 -3.53 -3.48 -14.82
CA LYS A 190 -4.88 -3.80 -15.31
C LYS A 190 -5.77 -2.56 -15.20
N SER A 191 -6.77 -2.46 -16.07
CA SER A 191 -7.81 -1.45 -15.96
C SER A 191 -9.16 -2.00 -16.41
N LYS A 192 -10.23 -1.47 -15.81
CA LYS A 192 -11.62 -1.57 -16.30
C LYS A 192 -12.06 -0.33 -17.10
N ASN A 193 -11.34 0.78 -16.94
CA ASN A 193 -11.56 2.05 -17.63
C ASN A 193 -10.65 2.12 -18.88
N PRO A 194 -11.19 2.22 -20.11
CA PRO A 194 -10.40 2.31 -21.34
C PRO A 194 -9.39 3.46 -21.39
N ASN A 195 -9.57 4.51 -20.58
CA ASN A 195 -8.67 5.67 -20.56
C ASN A 195 -7.36 5.39 -19.82
N ILE A 196 -7.31 4.39 -18.93
CA ILE A 196 -6.11 4.04 -18.16
C ILE A 196 -5.25 3.04 -18.93
N LYS A 197 -3.99 3.42 -19.15
CA LYS A 197 -3.03 2.69 -19.99
C LYS A 197 -2.47 1.48 -19.23
N SER A 198 -2.93 0.27 -19.58
CA SER A 198 -2.28 -0.98 -19.19
C SER A 198 -0.99 -1.19 -20.01
N ASN A 199 0.07 -0.43 -19.72
CA ASN A 199 1.29 -0.34 -20.53
C ASN A 199 2.59 -0.71 -19.80
N ILE A 200 2.49 -1.18 -18.54
CA ILE A 200 3.64 -1.52 -17.68
C ILE A 200 3.53 -2.95 -17.13
N ASN A 201 4.68 -3.65 -17.12
CA ASN A 201 4.95 -4.88 -16.38
C ASN A 201 6.07 -4.65 -15.34
N VAL A 202 6.08 -5.44 -14.27
CA VAL A 202 7.18 -5.49 -13.29
C VAL A 202 7.63 -6.93 -13.12
N LEU A 203 8.91 -7.21 -13.41
CA LEU A 203 9.57 -8.48 -13.08
C LEU A 203 10.20 -8.35 -11.69
N ALA A 204 9.58 -8.98 -10.69
CA ALA A 204 10.14 -9.13 -9.36
C ALA A 204 10.83 -10.49 -9.23
N ILE A 205 12.09 -10.50 -8.80
CA ILE A 205 12.91 -11.70 -8.66
C ILE A 205 13.21 -11.91 -7.17
N ALA A 206 12.91 -13.11 -6.66
CA ALA A 206 13.24 -13.48 -5.29
C ALA A 206 14.73 -13.83 -5.15
N GLY A 207 15.27 -13.61 -3.94
CA GLY A 207 16.46 -14.32 -3.49
C GLY A 207 16.09 -15.67 -2.87
N THR A 208 17.08 -16.45 -2.46
CA THR A 208 16.85 -17.73 -1.76
C THR A 208 16.20 -17.53 -0.39
N ASN A 209 15.39 -18.52 0.01
CA ASN A 209 14.41 -18.42 1.08
C ASN A 209 14.86 -19.16 2.36
N GLY A 210 16.01 -18.77 2.93
CA GLY A 210 16.55 -19.39 4.14
C GLY A 210 17.47 -18.46 4.94
N LEU A 211 17.20 -18.26 6.24
CA LEU A 211 18.09 -17.49 7.13
C LEU A 211 19.39 -18.22 7.48
N SER A 212 19.46 -19.53 7.24
CA SER A 212 20.70 -20.32 7.17
C SER A 212 21.43 -20.11 5.84
N ASP A 213 20.66 -20.11 4.75
CA ASP A 213 21.20 -20.33 3.41
C ASP A 213 21.74 -19.02 2.78
N ILE A 214 21.22 -17.86 3.21
CA ILE A 214 21.62 -16.53 2.71
C ILE A 214 23.12 -16.25 2.88
N ASP A 215 23.74 -16.65 3.99
CA ASP A 215 25.17 -16.41 4.23
C ASP A 215 26.04 -17.34 3.36
N ASP A 216 25.66 -18.61 3.23
CA ASP A 216 26.38 -19.62 2.43
C ASP A 216 26.22 -19.40 0.91
N ASP A 217 25.00 -19.12 0.42
CA ASP A 217 24.75 -18.77 -0.98
C ASP A 217 25.55 -17.53 -1.39
N LEU A 218 25.57 -16.48 -0.55
CA LEU A 218 26.32 -15.28 -0.89
C LEU A 218 27.84 -15.49 -0.86
N ALA A 219 28.34 -16.34 0.03
CA ALA A 219 29.73 -16.78 0.02
C ALA A 219 30.06 -17.53 -1.29
N LEU A 220 29.16 -18.38 -1.79
CA LEU A 220 29.31 -19.05 -3.10
C LEU A 220 29.31 -18.05 -4.27
N PHE A 221 28.53 -16.97 -4.21
CA PHE A 221 28.51 -15.92 -5.23
C PHE A 221 29.70 -14.95 -5.17
N ALA A 222 30.46 -14.91 -4.07
CA ALA A 222 31.61 -14.00 -3.88
C ALA A 222 32.71 -14.11 -4.97
N GLY A 223 32.78 -15.25 -5.66
CA GLY A 223 33.71 -15.52 -6.75
C GLY A 223 33.13 -16.24 -7.98
N SER A 224 31.82 -16.50 -8.04
CA SER A 224 31.19 -17.34 -9.09
C SER A 224 30.01 -16.66 -9.81
N ASN A 225 29.58 -17.25 -10.93
CA ASN A 225 28.38 -16.82 -11.67
C ASN A 225 27.20 -17.71 -11.25
N PRO A 226 26.06 -17.16 -10.75
CA PRO A 226 24.92 -17.96 -10.31
C PRO A 226 24.38 -18.88 -11.39
N LYS A 227 23.89 -20.07 -11.00
CA LYS A 227 23.16 -20.99 -11.90
C LYS A 227 21.92 -20.30 -12.50
N GLN A 228 21.26 -19.48 -11.69
CA GLN A 228 20.11 -18.65 -12.02
C GLN A 228 20.42 -17.52 -13.02
N ALA A 229 21.70 -17.14 -13.20
CA ALA A 229 22.05 -16.00 -14.05
C ALA A 229 21.75 -16.28 -15.54
N THR A 230 21.91 -17.53 -15.99
CA THR A 230 21.47 -17.92 -17.34
C THR A 230 19.94 -17.97 -17.45
N SER A 231 19.24 -18.37 -16.38
CA SER A 231 17.76 -18.37 -16.33
C SER A 231 17.17 -16.98 -16.50
N VAL A 232 17.74 -15.96 -15.84
CA VAL A 232 17.24 -14.58 -15.97
C VAL A 232 17.61 -13.94 -17.32
N GLU A 233 18.78 -14.26 -17.87
CA GLU A 233 19.16 -13.83 -19.24
C GLU A 233 18.19 -14.45 -20.29
N ASN A 234 17.91 -15.76 -20.19
CA ASN A 234 16.93 -16.45 -21.06
C ASN A 234 15.50 -15.91 -20.89
N LEU A 235 15.09 -15.54 -19.67
CA LEU A 235 13.79 -14.92 -19.42
C LEU A 235 13.66 -13.56 -20.13
N ILE A 236 14.71 -12.72 -20.08
CA ILE A 236 14.71 -11.43 -20.76
C ILE A 236 14.67 -11.58 -22.28
N ASP A 237 15.39 -12.57 -22.85
CA ASP A 237 15.24 -12.93 -24.26
C ASP A 237 13.81 -13.37 -24.58
N SER A 238 13.20 -14.24 -23.76
CA SER A 238 11.80 -14.68 -23.93
C SER A 238 10.79 -13.54 -23.86
N LEU A 239 11.01 -12.53 -23.02
CA LEU A 239 10.15 -11.34 -22.93
C LEU A 239 10.35 -10.38 -24.11
N SER A 240 11.54 -10.35 -24.73
CA SER A 240 11.77 -9.59 -25.96
C SER A 240 10.90 -10.09 -27.13
N LEU A 241 10.53 -11.37 -27.12
CA LEU A 241 9.72 -12.04 -28.15
C LEU A 241 8.21 -11.83 -28.00
N ASP A 242 7.72 -11.34 -26.85
CA ASP A 242 6.29 -11.02 -26.67
C ASP A 242 5.91 -9.84 -27.61
N PRO A 243 5.00 -10.01 -28.58
CA PRO A 243 4.58 -8.93 -29.47
C PRO A 243 3.80 -7.84 -28.71
N ASN A 244 3.20 -8.20 -27.57
CA ASN A 244 2.50 -7.30 -26.66
C ASN A 244 3.37 -6.92 -25.44
N LYS A 245 4.70 -6.99 -25.58
CA LYS A 245 5.63 -6.56 -24.52
C LYS A 245 5.37 -5.11 -24.13
N LYS A 246 5.33 -4.90 -22.81
CA LYS A 246 5.11 -3.61 -22.15
C LYS A 246 6.43 -3.04 -21.65
N ASN A 247 6.39 -1.79 -21.19
CA ASN A 247 7.52 -1.23 -20.43
C ASN A 247 7.80 -2.14 -19.23
N LEU A 248 9.01 -2.69 -19.14
CA LEU A 248 9.40 -3.60 -18.07
C LEU A 248 10.28 -2.88 -17.05
N TYR A 249 9.85 -2.93 -15.81
CA TYR A 249 10.65 -2.59 -14.64
C TYR A 249 11.12 -3.87 -13.96
N ILE A 250 12.30 -3.85 -13.36
CA ILE A 250 12.89 -5.05 -12.74
C ILE A 250 13.24 -4.75 -11.28
N THR A 251 12.84 -5.62 -10.36
CA THR A 251 13.12 -5.45 -8.95
C THR A 251 13.48 -6.75 -8.26
N GLY A 252 14.21 -6.65 -7.15
CA GLY A 252 14.59 -7.80 -6.36
C GLY A 252 15.46 -7.42 -5.17
N HIS A 253 15.57 -8.37 -4.25
CA HIS A 253 16.28 -8.24 -2.99
C HIS A 253 17.38 -9.30 -2.88
N SER A 254 18.51 -8.97 -2.25
CA SER A 254 19.65 -9.90 -2.08
C SER A 254 20.07 -10.54 -3.42
N LEU A 255 20.10 -11.88 -3.54
CA LEU A 255 20.33 -12.59 -4.81
C LEU A 255 19.34 -12.19 -5.92
N GLY A 256 18.05 -12.00 -5.62
CA GLY A 256 17.07 -11.49 -6.59
C GLY A 256 17.42 -10.08 -7.07
N GLY A 257 18.02 -9.28 -6.18
CA GLY A 257 18.64 -7.99 -6.50
C GLY A 257 19.80 -8.14 -7.48
N TYR A 258 20.75 -9.04 -7.23
CA TYR A 258 21.83 -9.37 -8.17
C TYR A 258 21.29 -9.78 -9.54
N LEU A 259 20.31 -10.69 -9.57
CA LEU A 259 19.69 -11.17 -10.81
C LEU A 259 18.95 -10.05 -11.55
N SER A 260 18.42 -9.05 -10.84
CA SER A 260 17.87 -7.83 -11.45
C SER A 260 18.95 -6.98 -12.14
N LEU A 261 20.14 -6.84 -11.52
CA LEU A 261 21.30 -6.18 -12.14
C LEU A 261 21.71 -6.90 -13.44
N ARG A 262 21.73 -8.24 -13.41
CA ARG A 262 22.04 -9.08 -14.57
C ARG A 262 21.01 -8.91 -15.68
N ALA A 263 19.72 -9.00 -15.35
CA ALA A 263 18.62 -8.84 -16.29
C ALA A 263 18.66 -7.50 -17.03
N HIS A 264 18.83 -6.40 -16.30
CA HIS A 264 18.86 -5.06 -16.90
C HIS A 264 20.14 -4.80 -17.70
N SER A 265 21.31 -5.23 -17.20
CA SER A 265 22.55 -5.15 -17.97
C SER A 265 22.50 -5.98 -19.27
N TYR A 266 21.88 -7.15 -19.24
CA TYR A 266 21.74 -8.01 -20.43
C TYR A 266 20.77 -7.40 -21.44
N ALA A 267 19.62 -6.87 -20.99
CA ALA A 267 18.70 -6.11 -21.83
C ALA A 267 19.40 -4.92 -22.51
N PHE A 268 20.23 -4.18 -21.77
CA PHE A 268 21.03 -3.09 -22.33
C PHE A 268 22.03 -3.58 -23.39
N GLN A 269 22.75 -4.68 -23.14
CA GLN A 269 23.66 -5.29 -24.13
C GLN A 269 22.95 -5.77 -25.41
N LYS A 270 21.67 -6.13 -25.32
CA LYS A 270 20.83 -6.58 -26.44
C LYS A 270 20.10 -5.46 -27.18
N GLY A 271 20.13 -4.21 -26.70
CA GLY A 271 19.30 -3.11 -27.25
C GLY A 271 17.80 -3.29 -26.97
N TYR A 272 17.45 -3.96 -25.87
CA TYR A 272 16.06 -4.22 -25.48
C TYR A 272 15.42 -3.04 -24.75
N ASP A 273 15.15 -1.97 -25.51
CA ASP A 273 14.59 -0.70 -25.04
C ASP A 273 13.23 -0.79 -24.32
N PHE A 274 12.58 -1.96 -24.29
CA PHE A 274 11.38 -2.18 -23.48
C PHE A 274 11.69 -2.23 -21.98
N VAL A 275 12.91 -2.59 -21.57
CA VAL A 275 13.35 -2.53 -20.17
C VAL A 275 13.72 -1.09 -19.82
N LYS A 276 13.08 -0.51 -18.80
CA LYS A 276 13.14 0.94 -18.52
C LYS A 276 14.00 1.30 -17.33
N LYS A 277 13.78 0.65 -16.19
CA LYS A 277 14.48 0.93 -14.92
C LYS A 277 14.55 -0.34 -14.07
N SER A 278 15.59 -0.49 -13.26
CA SER A 278 15.68 -1.51 -12.22
C SER A 278 15.94 -0.91 -10.84
N VAL A 279 15.30 -1.45 -9.80
CA VAL A 279 15.44 -0.97 -8.42
C VAL A 279 15.70 -2.17 -7.51
N THR A 280 16.78 -2.13 -6.71
CA THR A 280 17.25 -3.31 -5.96
C THR A 280 17.56 -3.04 -4.50
N PHE A 281 17.24 -3.99 -3.62
CA PHE A 281 17.33 -3.85 -2.16
C PHE A 281 18.39 -4.79 -1.56
N ASN A 282 19.36 -4.26 -0.82
CA ASN A 282 20.50 -5.01 -0.28
C ASN A 282 21.13 -5.96 -1.32
N ALA A 283 21.30 -5.47 -2.56
CA ALA A 283 21.87 -6.27 -3.64
C ALA A 283 23.41 -6.33 -3.53
N PRO A 284 24.02 -7.52 -3.72
CA PRO A 284 25.46 -7.63 -3.85
C PRO A 284 25.88 -7.13 -5.23
N LYS A 285 27.07 -6.54 -5.34
CA LYS A 285 27.57 -6.06 -6.64
C LYS A 285 27.86 -7.19 -7.61
N VAL A 286 27.65 -6.93 -8.90
CA VAL A 286 28.26 -7.75 -9.96
C VAL A 286 29.75 -7.44 -9.99
N LYS A 287 30.57 -8.31 -9.41
CA LYS A 287 32.04 -8.17 -9.35
C LYS A 287 32.69 -8.91 -10.51
N GLY A 288 33.30 -8.18 -11.45
CA GLY A 288 34.20 -8.75 -12.44
C GLY A 288 35.53 -9.21 -11.82
N ASN A 289 36.19 -10.16 -12.47
CA ASN A 289 37.61 -10.43 -12.25
C ASN A 289 38.33 -10.49 -13.61
N ILE A 290 39.67 -10.54 -13.61
CA ILE A 290 40.44 -10.45 -14.87
C ILE A 290 40.23 -11.67 -15.79
N PHE A 291 39.80 -12.80 -15.25
CA PHE A 291 39.50 -14.04 -15.99
C PHE A 291 38.05 -14.09 -16.48
N ASN A 292 37.13 -13.30 -15.90
CA ASN A 292 35.72 -13.24 -16.29
C ASN A 292 35.37 -11.90 -16.95
N ARG A 293 35.71 -11.79 -18.24
CA ARG A 293 35.44 -10.62 -19.08
C ARG A 293 33.94 -10.27 -19.14
N LYS A 294 33.03 -11.26 -19.17
CA LYS A 294 31.58 -11.02 -19.21
C LYS A 294 31.12 -10.27 -17.95
N LEU A 295 31.45 -10.77 -16.76
CA LEU A 295 31.09 -10.09 -15.50
C LEU A 295 31.72 -8.69 -15.40
N LYS A 296 32.96 -8.50 -15.88
CA LYS A 296 33.61 -7.17 -15.90
C LYS A 296 32.95 -6.19 -16.88
N GLU A 297 32.28 -6.68 -17.91
CA GLU A 297 31.47 -5.85 -18.82
C GLU A 297 30.10 -5.54 -18.20
N THR A 298 29.44 -6.54 -17.62
CA THR A 298 28.20 -6.38 -16.83
C THR A 298 28.38 -5.37 -15.69
N GLU A 299 29.48 -5.46 -14.92
CA GLU A 299 29.83 -4.51 -13.86
C GLU A 299 29.84 -3.06 -14.38
N LYS A 300 30.54 -2.80 -15.50
CA LYS A 300 30.58 -1.47 -16.15
C LYS A 300 29.21 -0.98 -16.64
N ILE A 301 28.36 -1.89 -17.11
CA ILE A 301 27.04 -1.55 -17.64
C ILE A 301 26.05 -1.28 -16.51
N VAL A 302 26.09 -2.03 -15.42
CA VAL A 302 25.39 -1.68 -14.16
C VAL A 302 25.85 -0.29 -13.71
N ASP A 303 27.17 -0.06 -13.59
CA ASP A 303 27.76 1.24 -13.25
C ASP A 303 27.24 2.39 -14.12
N LYS A 304 27.06 2.14 -15.43
CA LYS A 304 26.49 3.12 -16.36
C LYS A 304 25.00 3.34 -16.10
N LEU A 305 24.20 2.27 -16.01
CA LEU A 305 22.76 2.36 -15.78
C LEU A 305 22.45 3.07 -14.46
N THR A 306 23.29 2.92 -13.43
CA THR A 306 23.18 3.67 -12.17
C THR A 306 23.35 5.18 -12.39
N ARG A 307 24.42 5.61 -13.08
CA ARG A 307 24.65 7.03 -13.41
C ARG A 307 23.63 7.61 -14.38
N ASP A 308 23.12 6.80 -15.31
CA ASP A 308 22.06 7.17 -16.25
C ASP A 308 20.67 7.29 -15.55
N GLY A 309 20.58 7.04 -14.23
CA GLY A 309 19.32 7.06 -13.45
C GLY A 309 18.38 5.87 -13.72
N LYS A 310 18.82 4.92 -14.55
CA LYS A 310 18.07 3.72 -14.95
C LYS A 310 18.20 2.58 -13.95
N SER A 311 19.19 2.61 -13.06
CA SER A 311 19.34 1.63 -11.99
C SER A 311 19.46 2.32 -10.63
N VAL A 312 18.62 1.95 -9.67
CA VAL A 312 18.67 2.46 -8.29
C VAL A 312 18.94 1.30 -7.34
N HIS A 313 19.82 1.54 -6.36
CA HIS A 313 20.26 0.51 -5.42
C HIS A 313 20.17 1.04 -4.01
N TYR A 314 19.38 0.38 -3.16
CA TYR A 314 19.25 0.72 -1.75
C TYR A 314 20.03 -0.29 -0.90
N LYS A 315 20.71 0.20 0.13
CA LYS A 315 21.47 -0.60 1.09
C LYS A 315 21.19 -0.20 2.53
N VAL A 316 21.22 -1.18 3.41
CA VAL A 316 21.31 -1.02 4.86
C VAL A 316 22.80 -0.97 5.26
N ASN A 317 23.16 -0.10 6.20
CA ASN A 317 24.55 0.11 6.60
C ASN A 317 25.06 -0.94 7.60
N ASN A 318 24.18 -1.51 8.43
CA ASN A 318 24.45 -2.65 9.32
C ASN A 318 23.96 -3.99 8.74
N ASP A 319 23.87 -4.10 7.41
CA ASP A 319 23.71 -5.35 6.69
C ASP A 319 24.86 -6.31 7.09
N ASN A 320 24.53 -7.55 7.44
CA ASN A 320 25.49 -8.55 7.93
C ASN A 320 26.06 -9.47 6.85
N VAL A 321 25.57 -9.38 5.60
CA VAL A 321 25.86 -10.35 4.52
C VAL A 321 26.58 -9.65 3.36
N ILE A 322 26.02 -8.53 2.88
CA ILE A 322 26.54 -7.79 1.71
C ILE A 322 27.96 -7.22 1.92
N PRO A 323 28.41 -6.79 3.10
CA PRO A 323 29.80 -6.34 3.28
C PRO A 323 30.87 -7.37 2.88
N LEU A 324 30.57 -8.67 2.93
CA LEU A 324 31.50 -9.74 2.58
C LEU A 324 31.83 -9.79 1.08
N VAL A 325 30.87 -9.40 0.22
CA VAL A 325 31.02 -9.41 -1.25
C VAL A 325 31.10 -8.01 -1.86
N GLY A 326 30.57 -7.02 -1.14
CA GLY A 326 30.53 -5.60 -1.47
C GLY A 326 29.19 -5.14 -2.05
N PHE A 327 28.72 -4.00 -1.56
CA PHE A 327 27.56 -3.28 -2.10
C PHE A 327 27.76 -2.84 -3.55
N VAL A 328 26.66 -2.68 -4.29
CA VAL A 328 26.67 -1.99 -5.59
C VAL A 328 27.25 -0.58 -5.43
N LYS A 329 28.00 -0.12 -6.44
CA LYS A 329 28.53 1.24 -6.46
C LYS A 329 27.39 2.26 -6.47
N GLU A 330 27.62 3.43 -5.88
CA GLU A 330 26.63 4.53 -5.80
C GLU A 330 25.31 4.15 -5.07
N ALA A 331 25.26 3.01 -4.36
CA ALA A 331 24.08 2.55 -3.62
C ALA A 331 23.72 3.46 -2.43
N ILE A 332 22.45 3.87 -2.40
CA ILE A 332 21.80 4.78 -1.46
C ILE A 332 21.67 4.09 -0.08
N SER A 333 22.23 4.73 0.95
CA SER A 333 22.11 4.28 2.34
C SER A 333 20.73 4.63 2.92
N VAL A 334 20.04 3.64 3.51
CA VAL A 334 18.85 3.88 4.37
C VAL A 334 19.15 3.88 5.87
N GLY A 335 20.43 3.97 6.25
CA GLY A 335 20.88 3.94 7.64
C GLY A 335 21.07 2.54 8.21
N ASN A 336 21.11 2.43 9.54
CA ASN A 336 21.13 1.15 10.26
C ASN A 336 19.68 0.75 10.59
N THR A 337 19.30 -0.51 10.40
CA THR A 337 17.94 -1.02 10.65
C THR A 337 17.96 -2.19 11.63
N ALA A 338 16.80 -2.55 12.19
CA ALA A 338 16.67 -3.74 13.04
C ALA A 338 16.75 -5.05 12.21
N GLY A 339 16.17 -5.06 11.01
CA GLY A 339 16.16 -6.20 10.09
C GLY A 339 17.49 -6.50 9.40
N LYS A 340 18.48 -5.59 9.47
CA LYS A 340 19.79 -5.68 8.80
C LYS A 340 19.63 -6.01 7.31
N HIS A 341 20.12 -7.17 6.87
CA HIS A 341 20.01 -7.64 5.49
C HIS A 341 18.56 -7.88 5.03
N SER A 342 17.62 -8.20 5.92
CA SER A 342 16.23 -8.52 5.56
C SER A 342 15.54 -7.40 4.77
N LEU A 343 14.73 -7.78 3.77
CA LEU A 343 13.86 -6.85 3.03
C LEU A 343 12.88 -6.09 3.96
N SER A 344 12.57 -6.64 5.14
CA SER A 344 11.78 -5.94 6.16
C SER A 344 12.40 -4.63 6.65
N SER A 345 13.74 -4.47 6.54
CA SER A 345 14.47 -3.24 6.87
C SER A 345 13.93 -2.01 6.15
N PHE A 346 13.46 -2.16 4.92
CA PHE A 346 12.92 -1.07 4.10
C PHE A 346 11.45 -0.75 4.42
N TYR A 347 10.84 -1.50 5.35
CA TYR A 347 9.50 -1.27 5.90
C TYR A 347 9.55 -0.73 7.34
N GLU A 348 10.72 -0.37 7.86
CA GLU A 348 10.87 0.18 9.21
C GLU A 348 10.49 1.67 9.27
N GLU A 349 10.02 2.14 10.42
CA GLU A 349 9.40 3.47 10.56
C GLU A 349 10.34 4.64 10.21
N GLN A 350 11.63 4.49 10.50
CA GLN A 350 12.66 5.48 10.14
C GLN A 350 12.79 5.71 8.62
N ILE A 351 12.35 4.75 7.79
CA ILE A 351 12.47 4.82 6.33
C ILE A 351 11.55 5.90 5.75
N ASN A 352 10.40 6.16 6.40
CA ASN A 352 9.49 7.27 6.02
C ASN A 352 10.22 8.63 6.04
N ASN A 353 11.15 8.83 6.98
CA ASN A 353 11.88 10.10 7.14
C ASN A 353 12.89 10.37 6.02
N LEU A 354 13.15 9.40 5.14
CA LEU A 354 14.08 9.52 4.02
C LEU A 354 13.41 9.97 2.71
N GLY A 355 12.08 9.94 2.63
CA GLY A 355 11.29 10.33 1.45
C GLY A 355 11.39 9.42 0.23
N TYR A 356 12.41 8.54 0.13
CA TYR A 356 12.66 7.67 -1.04
C TYR A 356 11.48 6.77 -1.45
N PHE A 357 10.58 6.44 -0.51
CA PHE A 357 9.44 5.54 -0.72
C PHE A 357 8.09 6.25 -0.51
N SER A 358 8.10 7.59 -0.59
CA SER A 358 6.96 8.47 -0.34
C SER A 358 6.61 9.22 -1.63
N ILE A 359 5.42 8.96 -2.19
CA ILE A 359 5.00 9.47 -3.51
C ILE A 359 3.57 10.01 -3.44
N GLY A 360 3.39 11.28 -3.80
CA GLY A 360 2.09 11.95 -3.78
C GLY A 360 1.35 11.81 -2.44
N THR A 361 0.24 11.07 -2.43
CA THR A 361 -0.57 10.76 -1.23
C THR A 361 -0.01 9.61 -0.38
N ARG A 362 0.81 8.73 -0.96
CA ARG A 362 1.36 7.51 -0.34
C ARG A 362 2.61 7.83 0.49
N GLN A 363 2.42 8.15 1.78
CA GLN A 363 3.49 8.70 2.62
C GLN A 363 4.07 7.73 3.68
N ASP A 364 3.33 6.69 4.07
CA ASP A 364 3.75 5.70 5.09
C ASP A 364 4.07 4.35 4.43
N ILE A 365 5.31 3.86 4.53
CA ILE A 365 5.71 2.51 4.07
C ILE A 365 5.39 1.41 5.09
N THR A 366 5.15 1.75 6.37
CA THR A 366 4.89 0.75 7.43
C THR A 366 3.48 0.17 7.37
N GLY A 367 2.57 0.82 6.66
CA GLY A 367 1.15 0.48 6.57
C GLY A 367 0.34 0.77 7.85
N LYS A 368 0.94 1.37 8.88
CA LYS A 368 0.26 1.70 10.15
C LYS A 368 -0.93 2.64 9.94
N GLN A 369 -0.81 3.61 9.01
CA GLN A 369 -1.92 4.53 8.71
C GLN A 369 -3.10 3.82 8.02
N TYR A 370 -2.83 2.78 7.23
CA TYR A 370 -3.82 2.02 6.48
C TYR A 370 -4.68 1.14 7.40
N GLU A 371 -4.07 0.59 8.47
CA GLU A 371 -4.81 -0.06 9.57
C GLU A 371 -5.75 0.92 10.29
N TYR A 372 -5.31 2.16 10.54
CA TYR A 372 -6.16 3.18 11.18
C TYR A 372 -7.37 3.54 10.29
N ILE A 373 -7.17 3.72 8.98
CA ILE A 373 -8.25 4.01 8.02
C ILE A 373 -9.24 2.85 7.94
N ALA A 374 -8.76 1.60 7.85
CA ALA A 374 -9.63 0.42 7.83
C ALA A 374 -10.47 0.30 9.12
N ASN A 375 -9.84 0.45 10.29
CA ASN A 375 -10.52 0.36 11.58
C ASN A 375 -11.51 1.50 11.83
N THR A 376 -11.20 2.73 11.43
CA THR A 376 -12.11 3.87 11.58
C THR A 376 -13.27 3.80 10.58
N THR A 377 -13.04 3.33 9.35
CA THR A 377 -14.10 3.08 8.36
C THR A 377 -15.09 2.05 8.90
N ASN A 378 -14.63 0.87 9.31
CA ASN A 378 -15.47 -0.20 9.85
C ASN A 378 -16.23 0.20 11.13
N LYS A 379 -15.63 1.00 12.01
CA LYS A 379 -16.32 1.51 13.22
C LYS A 379 -17.38 2.56 12.90
N ASN A 380 -17.23 3.32 11.83
CA ASN A 380 -18.15 4.40 11.45
C ASN A 380 -19.33 3.92 10.59
N SER A 381 -19.09 3.05 9.60
CA SER A 381 -20.13 2.53 8.71
C SER A 381 -21.19 1.74 9.49
N SER A 382 -20.77 0.76 10.28
CA SER A 382 -21.69 -0.17 10.97
C SER A 382 -22.42 0.42 12.18
N ASN A 383 -21.87 1.45 12.85
CA ASN A 383 -22.37 1.88 14.16
C ASN A 383 -22.93 3.31 14.18
N ARG A 384 -22.54 4.19 13.25
CA ARG A 384 -23.00 5.60 13.25
C ARG A 384 -24.17 5.85 12.28
N PHE A 385 -24.15 5.25 11.08
CA PHE A 385 -25.23 5.46 10.11
C PHE A 385 -26.54 4.82 10.58
N VAL A 386 -26.50 3.53 10.97
CA VAL A 386 -27.66 2.78 11.49
C VAL A 386 -28.32 3.51 12.66
N LYS A 387 -27.57 3.84 13.72
CA LYS A 387 -28.12 4.55 14.90
C LYS A 387 -28.60 5.97 14.59
N SER A 388 -28.02 6.66 13.61
CA SER A 388 -28.53 7.97 13.18
C SER A 388 -29.88 7.83 12.48
N VAL A 389 -30.02 6.82 11.61
CA VAL A 389 -31.26 6.51 10.90
C VAL A 389 -32.36 6.02 11.86
N GLU A 390 -32.05 5.08 12.76
CA GLU A 390 -32.97 4.59 13.81
C GLU A 390 -33.48 5.72 14.70
N ASN A 391 -32.59 6.62 15.16
CA ASN A 391 -32.98 7.76 15.99
C ASN A 391 -33.82 8.79 15.21
N ILE A 392 -33.60 8.97 13.91
CA ILE A 392 -34.46 9.81 13.06
C ILE A 392 -35.84 9.18 12.92
N PHE A 393 -35.96 7.90 12.58
CA PHE A 393 -37.26 7.23 12.44
C PHE A 393 -38.04 7.17 13.76
N LYS A 394 -37.39 6.91 14.91
CA LYS A 394 -38.04 6.96 16.24
C LYS A 394 -38.52 8.36 16.60
N LYS A 395 -37.72 9.40 16.31
CA LYS A 395 -38.07 10.81 16.57
C LYS A 395 -39.11 11.38 15.60
N LEU A 396 -39.42 10.66 14.52
CA LEU A 396 -40.53 10.92 13.59
C LEU A 396 -41.78 10.05 13.86
N HIS A 397 -41.77 9.21 14.91
CA HIS A 397 -42.85 8.24 15.22
C HIS A 397 -43.22 7.29 14.07
N LEU A 398 -42.27 6.99 13.18
CA LEU A 398 -42.46 6.09 12.04
C LEU A 398 -42.14 4.60 12.34
N ILE A 399 -41.82 4.27 13.59
CA ILE A 399 -41.67 2.90 14.08
C ILE A 399 -42.53 2.75 15.33
N ASN A 400 -43.68 2.08 15.18
CA ASN A 400 -44.38 1.46 16.32
C ASN A 400 -43.65 0.19 16.72
N GLU A 401 -43.59 -0.11 18.02
CA GLU A 401 -42.89 -1.29 18.53
C GLU A 401 -43.63 -2.58 18.15
N VAL A 402 -43.07 -3.35 17.20
CA VAL A 402 -43.52 -4.72 16.94
C VAL A 402 -42.88 -5.64 17.98
N SER A 403 -43.55 -5.77 19.12
CA SER A 403 -43.20 -6.72 20.17
C SER A 403 -43.38 -8.16 19.67
N TYR A 404 -42.29 -8.81 19.28
CA TYR A 404 -42.29 -10.24 18.99
C TYR A 404 -42.28 -11.07 20.29
N ILE A 405 -43.15 -12.08 20.31
CA ILE A 405 -43.22 -13.17 21.29
C ILE A 405 -42.39 -14.35 20.76
#